data_AF-A0A2M6ZP74-F1
#
_entry.id   AF-A0A2M6ZP74-F1
#
_cell.length_a   1.000
_cell.length_b   1.000
_cell.length_c   1.000
_cell.angle_alpha   90.00
_cell.angle_beta   90.00
_cell.angle_gamma   90.00
#
_symmetry.space_group_name_H-M   'P 1'
#
loop_
_entity.id
_entity.type
_entity.pdbx_description
1 polymer ?
#
loop_
_entity_poly.entity_id
_entity_poly.type
_entity_poly.pdbx_seq_one_letter_code
_entity_poly.pdbx_strand_id
1 'polypeptide(L)' 'EAIAVGAKVVWMQLGLEEPHSARQAKQAGLQVVMDRCLKIEHGQRLL' A
#
# COMPACT_ATOMS: atom_id res chain seq x y z
N GLU A 1 11.51 4.17 -4.08
CA GLU A 1 10.99 5.32 -4.85
C GLU A 1 9.83 6.05 -4.16
N ALA A 2 8.77 5.35 -3.70
CA ALA A 2 7.60 5.97 -3.07
C ALA A 2 7.91 6.98 -1.95
N ILE A 3 8.88 6.68 -1.09
CA ILE A 3 9.34 7.59 -0.02
C ILE A 3 9.94 8.88 -0.61
N ALA A 4 10.81 8.74 -1.61
CA ALA A 4 11.54 9.87 -2.21
C ALA A 4 10.60 10.85 -2.94
N VAL A 5 9.51 10.36 -3.52
CA VAL A 5 8.49 11.20 -4.18
C VAL A 5 7.44 11.77 -3.21
N GLY A 6 7.57 11.49 -1.91
CA GLY A 6 6.61 11.96 -0.90
C GLY A 6 5.22 11.35 -1.05
N ALA A 7 5.13 10.11 -1.53
CA ALA A 7 3.86 9.40 -1.60
C ALA A 7 3.22 9.31 -0.21
N LYS A 8 1.89 9.38 -0.14
CA LYS A 8 1.16 9.23 1.14
C LYS A 8 0.90 7.78 1.50
N VAL A 9 0.72 6.94 0.49
CA VAL A 9 0.30 5.54 0.62
C VAL A 9 1.10 4.69 -0.36
N VAL A 10 1.55 3.51 0.09
CA VAL A 10 2.00 2.42 -0.77
C VAL A 10 0.96 1.31 -0.74
N TRP A 11 0.51 0.90 -1.93
CA TRP A 11 -0.49 -0.15 -2.10
C TRP A 11 0.13 -1.33 -2.85
N MET A 12 0.35 -2.44 -2.15
CA MET A 12 0.82 -3.69 -2.73
C MET A 12 -0.40 -4.53 -3.11
N GLN A 13 -0.53 -4.83 -4.41
CA GLN A 13 -1.63 -5.65 -4.92
C GLN A 13 -1.57 -7.09 -4.39
N LEU A 14 -2.62 -7.85 -4.69
CA LEU A 14 -2.70 -9.27 -4.37
C LEU A 14 -1.44 -10.02 -4.83
N GLY A 15 -0.83 -10.78 -3.92
CA GLY A 15 0.39 -11.55 -4.19
C GLY A 15 1.68 -10.74 -4.38
N LEU A 16 1.64 -9.41 -4.17
CA LEU A 16 2.82 -8.52 -4.27
C LEU A 16 3.27 -7.99 -2.90
N GLU A 17 2.97 -8.72 -1.83
CA GLU A 17 3.40 -8.37 -0.49
C GLU A 17 4.93 -8.42 -0.35
N GLU A 18 5.50 -7.38 0.27
CA GLU A 18 6.94 -7.31 0.52
C GLU A 18 7.18 -6.70 1.93
N PRO A 19 7.34 -7.55 2.96
CA PRO A 19 7.40 -7.10 4.35
C PRO A 19 8.56 -6.14 4.65
N HIS A 20 9.70 -6.22 3.94
CA HIS A 20 10.84 -5.35 4.20
C HIS A 20 10.56 -3.90 3.80
N SER A 21 10.11 -3.68 2.57
CA SER A 21 9.70 -2.40 2.02
C SER A 21 8.51 -1.82 2.77
N ALA A 22 7.57 -2.67 3.20
CA ALA A 22 6.46 -2.25 4.04
C ALA A 22 6.93 -1.65 5.37
N ARG A 23 7.95 -2.24 6.01
CA ARG A 23 8.54 -1.68 7.24
C ARG A 23 9.23 -0.34 6.98
N GLN A 24 10.02 -0.24 5.91
CA GLN A 24 10.68 1.01 5.54
C GLN A 24 9.67 2.14 5.25
N ALA A 25 8.61 1.84 4.50
CA ALA A 25 7.54 2.79 4.19
C ALA A 25 6.82 3.26 5.45
N LYS A 26 6.48 2.35 6.38
CA LYS A 26 5.86 2.71 7.67
C LYS A 26 6.77 3.60 8.52
N GLN A 27 8.07 3.27 8.60
CA GLN A 27 9.05 4.08 9.34
C GLN A 27 9.21 5.49 8.75
N ALA A 28 9.08 5.61 7.43
CA ALA A 28 9.07 6.90 6.74
C ALA A 28 7.71 7.64 6.83
N GLY A 29 6.73 7.11 7.56
CA GLY A 29 5.42 7.74 7.79
C GLY A 29 4.36 7.49 6.71
N LEU A 30 4.63 6.60 5.76
CA LEU A 30 3.66 6.24 4.72
C LEU A 30 2.64 5.25 5.27
N GLN A 31 1.39 5.38 4.81
CA GLN A 31 0.40 4.32 5.01
C GLN A 31 0.73 3.15 4.08
N VAL A 32 0.56 1.93 4.57
CA VAL A 32 0.86 0.72 3.81
C VAL A 32 -0.35 -0.19 3.79
N VAL A 33 -0.78 -0.55 2.58
CA VAL A 33 -1.80 -1.57 2.32
C VAL A 33 -1.10 -2.71 1.57
N MET A 34 -1.28 -3.94 2.05
CA MET A 34 -0.69 -5.14 1.43
C MET A 34 -1.76 -6.18 1.16
N ASP A 35 -1.56 -6.94 0.08
CA ASP A 35 -2.41 -8.04 -0.34
C ASP A 35 -3.88 -7.62 -0.53
N ARG A 36 -4.10 -6.49 -1.20
CA ARG A 36 -5.45 -5.97 -1.50
C ARG A 36 -5.56 -5.54 -2.95
N CYS A 37 -6.74 -5.68 -3.55
CA CYS A 37 -7.02 -5.16 -4.89
C CYS A 37 -7.81 -3.87 -4.83
N LEU A 38 -7.32 -2.80 -5.46
CA LEU A 38 -7.95 -1.48 -5.38
C LEU A 38 -9.37 -1.49 -5.97
N LYS A 39 -9.59 -2.26 -7.05
CA LYS A 39 -10.92 -2.45 -7.67
C LYS A 39 -11.90 -3.13 -6.72
N ILE A 40 -11.49 -4.21 -6.07
CA ILE A 40 -12.34 -4.98 -5.15
C ILE A 40 -12.70 -4.12 -3.93
N GLU A 41 -11.70 -3.50 -3.31
CA GLU A 41 -11.89 -2.64 -2.14
C GLU A 41 -12.81 -1.44 -2.43
N HIS A 42 -12.65 -0.83 -3.61
CA HIS A 42 -13.52 0.26 -4.03
C HIS A 42 -14.96 -0.23 -4.27
N GLY A 43 -15.14 -1.39 -4.89
CA GLY A 43 -16.46 -2.00 -5.09
C GLY A 43 -17.18 -2.35 -3.79
N GLN A 44 -16.46 -2.88 -2.79
CA GLN A 44 -17.03 -3.23 -1.48
C GLN A 44 -17.46 -2.01 -0.65
N ARG A 45 -16.86 -0.84 -0.88
CA ARG A 45 -17.19 0.40 -0.17
C ARG A 45 -18.35 1.20 -0.78
N LEU A 46 -18.79 0.83 -1.98
CA LEU A 46 -19.90 1.48 -2.70
C LEU A 46 -21.21 0.68 -2.60
N LEU A 47 -21.22 -0.39 -1.83
CA LEU A 47 -22.38 -1.22 -1.48
C LEU A 47 -22.76 -0.99 -0.02
#